data_AF-A0A920GKB5-F1
#
_entry.id   AF-A0A920GKB5-F1
#
_cell.length_a   1.000
_cell.length_b   1.000
_cell.length_c   1.000
_cell.angle_alpha   90.00
_cell.angle_beta   90.00
_cell.angle_gamma   90.00
#
_symmetry.space_group_name_H-M   'P 1'
#
loop_
_entity.id
_entity.type
_entity.pdbx_description
1 polymer ?
#
loop_
_entity_poly.entity_id
_entity_poly.type
_entity_poly.pdbx_seq_one_letter_code
_entity_poly.pdbx_strand_id
1 'polypeptide(L)' 'MSNIIETSFGTLISPERMANGSASNIEKVGAFYNFSIKISNDDIREYSFTNFERAEYMRRVMIGHLKAKIEKDRAAI' A
#
# COMPACT_ATOMS: atom_id res chain seq x y z
N MET A 1 14.16 -18.58 -5.78
CA MET A 1 15.14 -18.09 -4.79
C MET A 1 14.67 -16.73 -4.31
N SER A 2 14.34 -16.63 -3.02
CA SER A 2 13.66 -15.49 -2.41
C SER A 2 14.70 -14.45 -1.99
N ASN A 3 14.78 -13.33 -2.71
CA ASN A 3 15.73 -12.26 -2.41
C ASN A 3 15.14 -11.31 -1.36
N ILE A 4 15.62 -11.53 -0.15
CA ILE A 4 15.30 -10.93 1.14
C ILE A 4 16.29 -9.69 1.21
N ILE A 5 15.85 -8.44 1.54
CA ILE A 5 16.65 -7.16 1.59
C ILE A 5 16.69 -6.47 2.99
N GLU A 6 17.85 -6.32 3.65
CA GLU A 6 17.98 -5.72 5.00
C GLU A 6 17.60 -4.23 5.04
N THR A 7 16.66 -3.87 5.93
CA THR A 7 16.47 -2.49 6.42
C THR A 7 17.04 -2.38 7.84
N SER A 8 17.08 -1.20 8.45
CA SER A 8 17.82 -0.78 9.68
C SER A 8 17.56 -1.56 11.00
N PHE A 9 16.99 -2.76 10.90
CA PHE A 9 16.88 -3.81 11.91
C PHE A 9 16.97 -5.23 11.26
N GLY A 10 17.83 -5.41 10.25
CA GLY A 10 18.16 -6.71 9.65
C GLY A 10 16.95 -7.52 9.15
N THR A 11 15.82 -6.88 8.84
CA THR A 11 14.60 -7.62 8.45
C THR A 11 14.19 -7.29 7.04
N LEU A 12 14.14 -8.34 6.26
CA LEU A 12 14.18 -8.30 4.83
C LEU A 12 12.77 -8.41 4.23
N ILE A 13 12.08 -7.28 4.09
CA ILE A 13 10.67 -7.26 3.68
C ILE A 13 10.53 -7.19 2.16
N SER A 14 9.77 -8.12 1.59
CA SER A 14 9.40 -8.12 0.17
C SER A 14 8.65 -6.84 -0.21
N PRO A 15 8.93 -6.20 -1.38
CA PRO A 15 8.18 -5.07 -1.90
C PRO A 15 6.65 -5.27 -1.90
N GLU A 16 6.22 -6.51 -2.14
CA GLU A 16 4.81 -6.91 -2.11
C GLU A 16 4.22 -6.91 -0.70
N ARG A 17 5.01 -7.31 0.32
CA ARG A 17 4.61 -7.22 1.72
C ARG A 17 4.60 -5.77 2.21
N MET A 18 5.53 -4.94 1.72
CA MET A 18 5.52 -3.50 2.00
C MET A 18 4.29 -2.83 1.40
N ALA A 19 4.02 -3.02 0.11
CA ALA A 19 2.88 -2.42 -0.57
C ALA A 19 1.53 -2.86 0.01
N ASN A 20 1.38 -4.15 0.34
CA ASN A 20 0.16 -4.65 1.00
C ASN A 20 0.03 -4.17 2.45
N GLY A 21 1.14 -4.09 3.19
CA GLY A 21 1.16 -3.56 4.56
C GLY A 21 0.95 -2.04 4.64
N SER A 22 1.16 -1.33 3.53
CA SER A 22 0.90 0.10 3.41
C SER A 22 -0.57 0.46 3.28
N ALA A 23 -1.47 -0.47 2.91
CA ALA A 23 -2.89 -0.17 2.69
C ALA A 23 -3.77 -0.81 3.77
N SER A 24 -4.56 0.00 4.49
CA SER A 24 -5.52 -0.51 5.48
C SER A 24 -6.61 -1.35 4.81
N ASN A 25 -7.37 -2.10 5.61
CA ASN A 25 -8.61 -2.70 5.12
C ASN A 25 -9.65 -1.60 4.83
N ILE A 26 -10.66 -1.95 4.03
CA ILE A 26 -11.80 -1.07 3.77
C ILE A 26 -12.77 -1.20 4.93
N GLU A 27 -13.08 -0.08 5.56
CA GLU A 27 -13.99 0.02 6.69
C GLU A 27 -15.23 0.82 6.30
N LYS A 28 -16.42 0.34 6.68
CA LYS A 28 -17.66 1.07 6.45
C LYS A 28 -17.90 2.05 7.60
N VAL A 29 -17.91 3.33 7.30
CA VAL A 29 -18.16 4.41 8.26
C VAL A 29 -19.33 5.26 7.75
N GLY A 30 -20.49 5.10 8.38
CA GLY A 30 -21.72 5.76 7.95
C GLY A 30 -22.10 5.41 6.51
N ALA A 31 -22.21 6.43 5.66
CA ALA A 31 -22.54 6.30 4.24
C ALA A 31 -21.33 5.99 3.34
N PHE A 32 -20.12 5.87 3.92
CA PHE A 32 -18.88 5.75 3.17
C PHE A 32 -18.13 4.45 3.50
N TYR A 33 -17.29 4.03 2.56
CA TYR A 33 -16.30 2.98 2.64
C TYR A 33 -14.92 3.66 2.56
N ASN A 34 -14.17 3.55 3.65
CA ASN A 34 -12.92 4.26 3.85
C ASN A 34 -11.75 3.29 3.87
N PHE A 35 -10.61 3.70 3.34
CA PHE A 35 -9.33 3.05 3.59
C PHE A 35 -8.21 4.08 3.52
N SER A 36 -7.06 3.75 4.12
CA SER A 36 -5.86 4.57 4.05
C SER A 36 -4.71 3.85 3.35
N ILE A 37 -3.82 4.63 2.77
CA ILE A 37 -2.57 4.18 2.18
C ILE A 37 -1.42 5.01 2.73
N LYS A 38 -0.45 4.33 3.34
CA LYS A 38 0.80 4.90 3.82
C LYS A 38 1.85 4.85 2.70
N ILE A 39 2.15 6.01 2.10
CA ILE A 39 3.12 6.14 1.00
C ILE A 39 4.54 6.31 1.55
N SER A 40 4.69 7.03 2.65
CA SER A 40 5.94 7.21 3.39
C SER A 40 5.67 7.27 4.89
N ASN A 41 6.69 7.46 5.73
CA ASN A 41 6.47 7.56 7.18
C ASN A 41 5.60 8.75 7.58
N ASP A 42 5.63 9.84 6.81
CA ASP A 42 4.92 11.08 7.12
C ASP A 42 3.78 11.40 6.12
N ASP A 43 3.58 10.55 5.10
CA ASP A 43 2.49 10.68 4.11
C ASP A 43 1.53 9.49 4.21
N ILE A 44 0.39 9.73 4.88
CA ILE A 44 -0.76 8.82 4.95
C ILE A 44 -1.91 9.51 4.21
N ARG A 45 -2.48 8.79 3.24
CA ARG A 45 -3.62 9.28 2.47
C ARG A 45 -4.86 8.47 2.79
N GLU A 46 -5.94 9.15 3.07
CA GLU A 46 -7.25 8.55 3.31
C GLU A 46 -8.16 8.73 2.10
N TYR A 47 -8.90 7.68 1.78
CA TYR A 47 -9.84 7.66 0.67
C TYR A 47 -11.20 7.20 1.15
N SER A 48 -12.24 7.86 0.63
CA SER A 48 -13.63 7.61 0.99
C SER A 48 -14.47 7.44 -0.28
N PHE A 49 -15.27 6.38 -0.32
CA PHE A 49 -16.16 6.08 -1.44
C PHE A 49 -17.56 5.76 -0.92
N THR A 50 -18.60 6.13 -1.66
CA THR A 50 -20.00 5.75 -1.33
C THR A 50 -20.34 4.32 -1.77
N ASN A 51 -19.47 3.68 -2.57
CA ASN A 51 -19.67 2.34 -3.12
C ASN A 51 -18.46 1.45 -2.77
N PHE A 52 -18.74 0.24 -2.26
CA PHE A 52 -17.73 -0.72 -1.83
C PHE A 52 -16.86 -1.23 -2.98
N GLU A 53 -17.45 -1.62 -4.10
CA GLU A 53 -16.72 -2.15 -5.27
C GLU A 53 -15.74 -1.11 -5.82
N ARG A 54 -16.13 0.17 -5.84
CA ARG A 54 -15.23 1.27 -6.21
C ARG A 54 -14.08 1.43 -5.21
N ALA A 55 -14.36 1.33 -3.91
CA ALA A 55 -13.32 1.37 -2.88
C ALA A 55 -12.32 0.21 -3.05
N GLU A 56 -12.83 -1.01 -3.29
CA GLU A 56 -12.02 -2.22 -3.46
C GLU A 56 -11.17 -2.17 -4.73
N TYR A 57 -11.78 -1.78 -5.84
CA TYR A 57 -11.06 -1.55 -7.10
C TYR A 57 -9.95 -0.52 -6.92
N MET A 58 -10.26 0.63 -6.32
CA MET A 58 -9.28 1.70 -6.16
C MET A 58 -8.15 1.29 -5.22
N ARG A 59 -8.46 0.59 -4.13
CA ARG A 59 -7.46 0.04 -3.22
C ARG A 59 -6.49 -0.88 -3.96
N ARG A 60 -6.97 -1.79 -4.82
CA ARG A 60 -6.12 -2.67 -5.63
C ARG A 60 -5.23 -1.90 -6.60
N VAL A 61 -5.79 -0.91 -7.31
CA VAL A 61 -5.02 -0.08 -8.26
C VAL A 61 -3.91 0.67 -7.55
N MET A 62 -4.21 1.31 -6.43
CA MET A 62 -3.24 2.11 -5.68
C MET A 62 -2.12 1.26 -5.09
N ILE A 63 -2.43 0.07 -4.55
CA ILE A 63 -1.42 -0.90 -4.11
C ILE A 63 -0.52 -1.31 -5.30
N GLY A 64 -1.10 -1.51 -6.48
CA GLY A 64 -0.34 -1.80 -7.71
C GLY A 64 0.64 -0.70 -8.10
N HIS A 65 0.21 0.57 -8.05
CA HIS A 65 1.10 1.71 -8.28
C HIS A 65 2.21 1.82 -7.22
N LEU A 66 1.89 1.54 -5.96
CA LEU A 66 2.87 1.55 -4.86
C LEU A 66 3.93 0.47 -5.07
N LYS A 67 3.53 -0.73 -5.49
CA LYS A 67 4.44 -1.81 -5.86
C LYS A 67 5.38 -1.37 -7.01
N ALA A 68 4.82 -0.82 -8.08
CA ALA A 68 5.60 -0.36 -9.23
C ALA A 68 6.60 0.77 -8.85
N LYS A 69 6.20 1.68 -7.95
CA LYS A 69 7.08 2.72 -7.42
C LYS A 69 8.25 2.12 -6.64
N ILE A 70 7.99 1.20 -5.70
CA ILE A 70 9.03 0.53 -4.91
C ILE A 70 10.01 -0.23 -5.80
N GLU A 71 9.51 -0.93 -6.83
CA GLU A 71 10.34 -1.64 -7.80
C GLU A 71 11.22 -0.69 -8.61
N LYS A 72 10.68 0.46 -9.04
CA LYS A 72 11.44 1.50 -9.75
C LYS A 72 12.51 2.13 -8.86
N ASP A 73 12.16 2.48 -7.62
CA ASP A 73 13.09 3.07 -6.66
C ASP A 73 14.24 2.10 -6.35
N ARG A 74 13.95 0.78 -6.31
CA ARG A 74 14.97 -0.26 -6.15
C ARG A 74 15.91 -0.39 -7.36
N ALA A 75 15.41 -0.22 -8.59
CA ALA A 75 16.22 -0.32 -9.80
C ALA A 75 17.14 0.89 -10.03
N ALA A 76 16.90 1.99 -9.32
CA ALA A 76 17.69 3.22 -9.42
C ALA A 76 18.87 3.28 -8.42
N ILE A 77 19.05 2.26 -7.58
CA ILE A 77 20.14 2.09 -6.61
C ILE A 77 21.10 1.02 -7.14
#